data_AF-A0A3N2MI83-F1
#
_entry.id   AF-A0A3N2MI83-F1
#
_cell.length_a   1.000
_cell.length_b   1.000
_cell.length_c   1.000
_cell.angle_alpha   90.00
_cell.angle_beta   90.00
_cell.angle_gamma   90.00
#
_symmetry.space_group_name_H-M   'P 1'
#
loop_
_entity.id
_entity.type
_entity.pdbx_description
1 polymer ?
#
loop_
_entity_poly.entity_id
_entity_poly.type
_entity_poly.pdbx_seq_one_letter_code
_entity_poly.pdbx_strand_id
1 'polypeptide(L)' 'MFLEVIKAQYVNEYRIKLWFNNGEMRMVDLKDSLNGPVFQPLKDLDFFKKFAIRFNTIEWPNEADFAPEYLYGIGTPISG' A
#
# COMPACT_ATOMS: atom_id res chain seq x y z
N MET A 1 -9.52 11.24 -14.65
CA MET A 1 -9.95 10.44 -13.48
C MET A 1 -8.68 10.04 -12.76
N PHE A 2 -8.58 10.30 -11.45
CA PHE A 2 -7.40 9.94 -10.65
C PHE A 2 -7.57 8.52 -10.11
N LEU A 3 -6.45 7.81 -9.92
CA LEU A 3 -6.47 6.46 -9.40
C LEU A 3 -6.64 6.51 -7.87
N GLU A 4 -7.47 5.62 -7.32
CA GLU A 4 -7.76 5.60 -5.89
C GLU A 4 -7.71 4.17 -5.35
N VAL A 5 -7.15 3.99 -4.15
CA VAL A 5 -7.23 2.75 -3.39
C VAL A 5 -8.56 2.72 -2.63
N ILE A 6 -9.45 1.81 -3.02
CA ILE A 6 -10.80 1.68 -2.44
C ILE A 6 -10.89 0.56 -1.39
N LYS A 7 -9.94 -0.37 -1.40
CA LYS A 7 -9.81 -1.43 -0.39
C LYS A 7 -8.35 -1.87 -0.28
N ALA A 8 -7.95 -2.26 0.92
CA ALA A 8 -6.62 -2.74 1.22
C ALA A 8 -6.70 -3.90 2.23
N GLN A 9 -5.86 -4.91 2.05
CA GLN A 9 -5.81 -6.07 2.93
C GLN A 9 -4.37 -6.54 3.12
N TYR A 10 -3.97 -6.73 4.37
CA TYR A 10 -2.66 -7.30 4.70
C TYR A 10 -2.60 -8.76 4.25
N VAL A 11 -1.48 -9.17 3.67
CA VAL A 11 -1.29 -10.54 3.18
C VAL A 11 -0.23 -11.26 4.02
N ASN A 12 1.02 -10.85 3.88
CA ASN A 12 2.17 -11.36 4.65
C ASN A 12 3.36 -10.42 4.45
N GLU A 13 4.37 -10.51 5.32
CA GLU A 13 5.59 -9.68 5.24
C GLU A 13 5.25 -8.19 4.98
N TYR A 14 5.75 -7.60 3.89
CA TYR A 14 5.45 -6.23 3.44
C TYR A 14 4.46 -6.19 2.28
N ARG A 15 3.64 -7.23 2.13
CA ARG A 15 2.68 -7.38 1.04
C ARG A 15 1.27 -6.98 1.44
N ILE A 16 0.68 -6.16 0.58
CA ILE A 16 -0.69 -5.67 0.72
C ILE A 16 -1.42 -5.93 -0.59
N LYS A 17 -2.61 -6.53 -0.50
CA LYS A 17 -3.54 -6.62 -1.61
C LYS A 17 -4.36 -5.33 -1.66
N LEU A 18 -4.33 -4.65 -2.80
CA LEU A 18 -5.04 -3.40 -3.04
C LEU A 18 -6.10 -3.56 -4.12
N TRP A 19 -7.22 -2.87 -3.96
CA TRP A 19 -8.26 -2.72 -4.98
C TRP A 19 -8.30 -1.26 -5.39
N PHE A 20 -8.36 -1.03 -6.69
CA PHE A 20 -8.40 0.30 -7.27
C PHE A 20 -9.78 0.63 -7.82
N ASN A 21 -10.11 1.93 -7.87
CA ASN A 21 -11.38 2.43 -8.42
C ASN A 21 -11.60 2.11 -9.91
N ASN A 22 -10.57 1.71 -10.65
CA ASN A 22 -10.66 1.25 -12.04
C ASN A 22 -11.07 -0.24 -12.18
N GLY A 23 -11.33 -0.93 -11.06
CA GLY A 23 -11.72 -2.34 -11.04
C GLY A 23 -10.54 -3.32 -10.95
N GLU A 24 -9.29 -2.85 -11.03
CA GLU A 24 -8.14 -3.74 -10.89
C GLU A 24 -7.82 -4.06 -9.42
N MET A 25 -7.28 -5.26 -9.22
CA MET A 25 -6.68 -5.71 -7.97
C MET A 25 -5.19 -5.95 -8.19
N ARG A 26 -4.35 -5.51 -7.25
CA ARG A 26 -2.91 -5.74 -7.33
C ARG A 26 -2.34 -6.23 -6.01
N MET A 27 -1.35 -7.12 -6.10
CA MET A 27 -0.48 -7.51 -5.00
C MET A 27 0.71 -6.56 -4.99
N VAL A 28 0.87 -5.77 -3.93
CA VAL A 28 1.97 -4.82 -3.78
C VAL A 28 2.94 -5.35 -2.73
N ASP A 29 4.23 -5.39 -3.06
CA ASP A 29 5.31 -5.69 -2.11
C ASP A 29 6.11 -4.40 -1.85
N LEU A 30 6.04 -3.88 -0.62
CA LEU A 30 6.68 -2.61 -0.25
C LEU A 30 8.07 -2.79 0.36
N LYS A 31 8.61 -4.01 0.43
CA LYS A 31 9.88 -4.30 1.12
C LYS A 31 11.03 -3.39 0.66
N ASP A 32 11.14 -3.18 -0.66
CA ASP A 32 12.20 -2.37 -1.26
C ASP A 32 11.85 -0.87 -1.32
N SER A 33 10.62 -0.50 -0.92
CA SER A 33 10.11 0.88 -0.93
C SER A 33 10.30 1.61 0.41
N LEU A 34 10.71 0.92 1.49
CA LEU A 34 10.84 1.48 2.85
C LEU A 34 12.15 2.24 3.08
N ASN A 35 12.45 3.20 2.20
CA ASN A 35 13.70 3.97 2.21
C ASN A 35 13.50 5.39 2.75
N GLY A 36 14.35 5.79 3.70
CA GLY A 36 14.29 7.13 4.32
C GLY A 36 13.74 7.12 5.75
N PRO A 37 13.80 8.27 6.44
CA PRO A 37 13.48 8.36 7.87
C PRO A 37 12.00 8.12 8.17
N VAL A 38 11.09 8.62 7.32
CA VAL A 38 9.64 8.48 7.50
C VAL A 38 9.18 7.02 7.42
N PHE A 39 9.88 6.16 6.66
CA PHE A 39 9.52 4.75 6.51
C PHE A 39 10.24 3.83 7.51
N GLN A 40 11.13 4.32 8.37
CA GLN A 40 11.82 3.47 9.35
C GLN A 40 10.85 2.70 10.27
N PRO A 41 9.78 3.31 10.81
CA PRO A 41 8.82 2.59 11.64
C PRO A 41 8.13 1.44 10.91
N LEU A 42 7.97 1.55 9.59
CA LEU A 42 7.31 0.53 8.77
C LEU A 42 8.16 -0.75 8.61
N LYS A 43 9.44 -0.74 9.00
CA LYS A 43 10.28 -1.95 9.04
C LYS A 43 9.92 -2.89 10.21
N ASP A 44 9.14 -2.40 11.17
CA ASP A 44 8.50 -3.25 12.17
C ASP A 44 7.18 -3.77 11.58
N LEU A 45 7.01 -5.10 11.51
CA LEU A 45 5.83 -5.70 10.89
C LEU A 45 4.53 -5.40 11.64
N ASP A 46 4.58 -5.21 12.96
CA ASP A 46 3.39 -4.88 13.75
C ASP A 46 3.00 -3.41 13.59
N PHE A 47 3.96 -2.53 13.32
CA PHE A 47 3.68 -1.18 12.85
C PHE A 47 3.18 -1.17 11.40
N PHE A 48 3.79 -1.96 10.51
CA PHE A 48 3.40 -2.06 9.11
C PHE A 48 1.94 -2.49 8.94
N LYS A 49 1.44 -3.42 9.76
CA LYS A 49 0.04 -3.87 9.71
C LYS A 49 -0.99 -2.77 10.08
N LYS A 50 -0.57 -1.64 10.64
CA LYS A 50 -1.45 -0.55 11.09
C LYS A 50 -1.86 0.42 9.97
N PHE A 51 -1.59 0.09 8.71
CA PHE A 51 -2.03 0.91 7.59
C PHE A 51 -3.56 1.02 7.57
N ALA A 52 -4.06 2.14 7.06
CA ALA A 52 -5.46 2.39 6.81
C ALA A 52 -5.63 3.15 5.49
N ILE A 53 -6.83 3.12 4.92
CA ILE A 53 -7.13 3.96 3.76
C ILE A 53 -7.44 5.38 4.24
N ARG A 54 -6.70 6.37 3.74
CA ARG A 54 -6.87 7.81 3.99
C ARG A 54 -6.56 8.57 2.71
N PHE A 55 -7.32 9.62 2.43
CA PHE A 55 -7.15 10.47 1.24
C PHE A 55 -6.93 9.67 -0.07
N ASN A 56 -7.75 8.63 -0.28
CA ASN A 56 -7.73 7.76 -1.45
C ASN A 56 -6.49 6.85 -1.60
N THR A 57 -5.67 6.69 -0.56
CA THR A 57 -4.52 5.77 -0.56
C THR A 57 -4.30 5.09 0.79
N ILE A 58 -3.27 4.24 0.91
CA ILE A 58 -2.83 3.67 2.19
C ILE A 58 -1.88 4.63 2.92
N GLU A 59 -2.14 4.83 4.22
CA GLU A 59 -1.37 5.68 5.12
C GLU A 59 -1.15 4.97 6.46
N TRP A 60 -0.01 5.21 7.10
CA TRP A 60 0.36 4.70 8.42
C TRP A 60 0.19 5.75 9.54
N PRO A 61 0.18 5.35 10.82
CA PRO A 61 0.01 6.29 11.95
C PRO A 61 1.04 7.42 12.03
N ASN A 62 2.19 7.29 11.37
CA ASN A 62 3.24 8.30 11.26
C ASN A 62 3.13 9.15 9.99
N GLU A 63 1.96 9.17 9.35
CA GLU A 63 1.65 9.95 8.14
C GLU A 63 2.45 9.51 6.90
N ALA A 64 3.17 8.40 6.97
CA ALA A 64 3.79 7.80 5.80
C ALA A 64 2.68 7.27 4.89
N ASP A 65 2.74 7.60 3.60
CA ASP A 65 1.81 7.14 2.58
C ASP A 65 2.56 6.73 1.30
N PHE A 66 1.82 6.16 0.36
CA PHE A 66 2.29 5.94 -1.00
C PHE A 66 1.19 6.37 -1.97
N ALA A 67 1.53 7.13 -3.00
CA ALA A 67 0.53 7.54 -4.00
C ALA A 67 -0.10 6.32 -4.71
N PRO A 68 -1.41 6.33 -5.03
CA PRO A 68 -2.08 5.23 -5.72
C PRO A 68 -1.38 4.81 -7.02
N GLU A 69 -0.87 5.77 -7.80
CA GLU A 69 -0.16 5.53 -9.05
C GLU A 69 1.15 4.76 -8.84
N TYR A 70 1.87 5.06 -7.75
CA TYR A 70 3.09 4.34 -7.39
C TYR A 70 2.76 2.88 -7.03
N LEU A 71 1.77 2.69 -6.15
CA LEU A 71 1.31 1.37 -5.71
C LEU A 71 0.82 0.53 -6.90
N TYR A 72 0.11 1.16 -7.82
CA TYR A 72 -0.34 0.51 -9.05
C TYR A 72 0.84 0.09 -9.93
N GLY A 73 1.81 0.99 -10.13
CA GLY A 73 3.00 0.74 -10.96
C GLY A 73 3.85 -0.43 -10.50
N ILE A 74 4.06 -0.58 -9.19
CA ILE A 74 4.87 -1.68 -8.63
C ILE A 74 4.05 -2.96 -8.36
N GLY A 75 2.72 -2.84 -8.28
CA GLY A 75 1.84 -3.95 -7.96
C GLY A 75 1.68 -4.93 -9.12
N THR A 76 1.66 -6.22 -8.81
CA THR A 76 1.36 -7.28 -9.78
C THR A 76 -0.16 -7.50 -9.88
N PRO A 77 -0.78 -7.45 -11.08
CA PRO A 77 -2.21 -7.74 -11.24
C PRO A 77 -2.59 -9.11 -10.69
N ILE A 78 -3.72 -9.17 -9.98
CA ILE A 78 -4.30 -10.41 -9.48
C ILE A 78 -5.55 -10.71 -10.29
N SER A 79 -5.51 -11.77 -11.08
CA SER A 79 -6.73 -12.35 -11.67
C SER A 79 -7.49 -13.10 -10.57
N GLY A 80 -8.75 -12.72 -10.35
CA GLY A 80 -9.69 -13.48 -9.53
C GLY A 80 -10.26 -14.68 -10.27
#